data_AF-A0A952XNF8-F1
#
_entry.id   AF-A0A952XNF8-F1
#
_cell.length_a   1.000
_cell.length_b   1.000
_cell.length_c   1.000
_cell.angle_alpha   90.00
_cell.angle_beta   90.00
_cell.angle_gamma   90.00
#
_symmetry.space_group_name_H-M   'P 1'
#
loop_
_entity.id
_entity.type
_entity.pdbx_description
1 polymer ?
#
loop_
_entity_poly.entity_id
_entity_poly.type
_entity_poly.pdbx_seq_one_letter_code
_entity_poly.pdbx_strand_id
1 'polypeptide(L)'
;MHKRINITLPEETLRLLDRVADKGDRSGLIDRAIKRYVEEIGRANLRRRLKDGYEGHSARDLESAEAWFSLDEEAWSANKQ
;
A
#
# COMPACT_ATOMS: atom_id res chain seq x y z
N MET A 1 6.39 -8.59 -22.48
CA MET A 1 5.48 -9.24 -23.44
C MET A 1 4.18 -8.46 -23.44
N HIS A 2 3.66 -8.03 -24.60
CA HIS A 2 2.43 -7.24 -24.70
C HIS A 2 1.32 -8.08 -25.33
N LYS A 3 0.09 -7.96 -24.81
CA LYS A 3 -1.11 -8.60 -25.37
C LYS A 3 -2.09 -7.51 -25.80
N ARG A 4 -2.52 -7.54 -27.06
CA ARG A 4 -3.54 -6.63 -27.56
C ARG A 4 -4.91 -7.10 -27.09
N ILE A 5 -5.68 -6.18 -26.51
CA ILE A 5 -7.05 -6.40 -26.06
C ILE A 5 -7.94 -5.29 -26.62
N ASN A 6 -9.20 -5.59 -26.88
CA ASN A 6 -10.21 -4.58 -27.22
C ASN A 6 -10.99 -4.25 -25.96
N ILE A 7 -11.03 -2.97 -25.59
CA ILE A 7 -11.77 -2.48 -24.42
C ILE A 7 -12.63 -1.29 -24.84
N THR A 8 -13.81 -1.19 -24.25
CA THR A 8 -14.67 -0.02 -24.40
C THR A 8 -14.37 0.93 -23.25
N LEU A 9 -14.11 2.19 -23.57
CA LEU A 9 -13.89 3.26 -22.58
C LEU A 9 -14.92 4.37 -22.80
N PRO A 10 -15.37 5.04 -21.72
CA PRO A 10 -16.17 6.25 -21.84
C PRO A 10 -15.45 7.30 -22.70
N GLU A 11 -16.24 8.08 -23.45
CA GLU A 11 -15.69 9.09 -24.36
C GLU A 11 -14.87 10.16 -23.61
N GLU A 12 -15.31 10.52 -22.40
CA GLU A 12 -14.57 11.41 -21.50
C GLU A 12 -13.17 10.89 -21.15
N THR A 13 -13.05 9.59 -20.88
CA THR A 13 -11.77 8.94 -20.56
C THR A 13 -10.86 8.89 -21.78
N LEU A 14 -11.42 8.66 -22.97
CA LEU A 14 -10.65 8.74 -24.22
C LEU A 14 -10.13 10.16 -24.48
N ARG A 15 -10.94 11.20 -24.22
CA ARG A 15 -10.50 12.59 -24.34
C ARG A 15 -9.37 12.94 -23.36
N LEU A 16 -9.41 12.41 -22.14
CA LEU A 16 -8.32 12.57 -21.17
C LEU A 16 -7.06 11.85 -21.64
N LEU A 17 -7.21 10.63 -22.13
CA LEU A 17 -6.11 9.84 -22.68
C LEU A 17 -5.44 10.57 -23.85
N ASP A 18 -6.23 11.17 -24.74
CA ASP A 18 -5.76 11.90 -25.92
C ASP A 18 -5.08 13.23 -25.60
N ARG A 19 -5.43 13.84 -24.46
CA ARG A 19 -4.78 15.07 -23.99
C ARG A 19 -3.39 14.81 -23.43
N VAL A 20 -3.17 13.65 -22.82
CA VAL A 20 -1.97 13.35 -22.04
C VAL A 20 -1.00 12.43 -22.78
N ALA A 21 -1.51 11.50 -23.60
CA ALA A 21 -0.67 10.60 -24.39
C ALA A 21 -0.32 11.22 -25.74
N ASP A 22 0.97 11.32 -26.03
CA ASP A 22 1.44 11.58 -27.39
C ASP A 22 0.96 10.50 -28.35
N LYS A 23 0.90 10.83 -29.65
CA LYS A 23 0.45 9.90 -30.71
C LYS A 23 1.24 8.59 -30.63
N GLY A 24 0.57 7.52 -30.16
CA GLY A 24 1.14 6.17 -30.06
C GLY A 24 1.39 5.67 -28.63
N ASP A 25 1.40 6.53 -27.60
CA ASP A 25 1.66 6.12 -26.20
C ASP A 25 0.39 5.84 -25.38
N ARG A 26 -0.78 5.73 -26.02
CA ARG A 26 -2.05 5.43 -25.33
C ARG A 26 -1.95 4.16 -24.48
N SER A 27 -1.38 3.09 -25.04
CA SER A 27 -1.20 1.81 -24.33
C SER A 27 -0.22 1.92 -23.17
N GLY A 28 0.84 2.71 -23.31
CA GLY A 28 1.82 2.93 -22.24
C GLY A 28 1.24 3.74 -21.08
N LEU A 29 0.44 4.76 -21.40
CA LEU A 29 -0.29 5.53 -20.38
C LEU A 29 -1.30 4.66 -19.63
N ILE A 30 -2.05 3.80 -20.33
CA ILE A 30 -2.98 2.84 -19.72
C ILE A 30 -2.25 1.86 -18.78
N ASP A 31 -1.11 1.29 -19.22
CA ASP A 31 -0.31 0.39 -18.38
C ASP A 31 0.18 1.07 -17.10
N ARG A 32 0.70 2.31 -17.20
CA ARG A 32 1.13 3.09 -16.03
C ARG A 32 -0.03 3.41 -15.09
N ALA A 33 -1.18 3.81 -15.63
CA ALA A 33 -2.36 4.13 -14.84
C ALA A 33 -2.88 2.90 -14.07
N ILE A 34 -2.97 1.73 -14.73
CA ILE A 34 -3.40 0.49 -14.08
C ILE A 34 -2.43 0.09 -12.97
N LYS A 35 -1.12 0.09 -13.23
CA LYS A 35 -0.11 -0.25 -12.21
C LYS A 35 -0.22 0.66 -11.00
N ARG A 36 -0.34 1.98 -11.24
CA ARG A 36 -0.48 2.96 -10.16
C ARG A 36 -1.74 2.74 -9.34
N TYR A 37 -2.87 2.49 -10.00
CA TYR A 37 -4.15 2.24 -9.33
C TYR A 37 -4.11 0.98 -8.47
N VAL A 38 -3.55 -0.12 -8.99
CA VAL A 38 -3.39 -1.37 -8.23
C VAL A 38 -2.47 -1.18 -7.03
N GLU A 39 -1.37 -0.44 -7.20
CA GLU A 39 -0.44 -0.13 -6.11
C GLU A 39 -1.10 0.69 -5.00
N GLU A 40 -1.92 1.69 -5.35
CA GLU A 40 -2.68 2.51 -4.40
C GLU A 40 -3.70 1.68 -3.60
N ILE A 41 -4.49 0.85 -4.29
CA ILE A 41 -5.42 -0.08 -3.63
C ILE A 41 -4.68 -1.05 -2.72
N GLY A 42 -3.55 -1.60 -3.20
CA GLY A 42 -2.71 -2.52 -2.44
C GLY A 42 -2.24 -1.90 -1.13
N ARG A 43 -1.72 -0.67 -1.17
CA ARG A 43 -1.29 0.07 0.03
C ARG A 43 -2.44 0.35 0.99
N ALA A 44 -3.60 0.78 0.49
CA ALA A 44 -4.77 1.04 1.32
C ALA A 44 -5.25 -0.23 2.03
N ASN A 45 -5.31 -1.34 1.31
CA ASN A 45 -5.68 -2.65 1.87
C ASN A 45 -4.66 -3.15 2.89
N LEU A 46 -3.36 -3.01 2.62
CA LEU A 46 -2.31 -3.38 3.56
C LEU A 46 -2.42 -2.56 4.85
N ARG A 47 -2.58 -1.23 4.73
CA ARG A 47 -2.74 -0.35 5.89
C ARG A 47 -3.95 -0.74 6.73
N ARG A 48 -5.08 -1.06 6.10
CA ARG A 48 -6.28 -1.55 6.80
C ARG A 48 -5.99 -2.84 7.55
N ARG A 49 -5.42 -3.85 6.88
CA ARG A 49 -5.10 -5.14 7.49
C ARG A 49 -4.12 -5.02 8.66
N LEU A 50 -3.13 -4.14 8.56
CA LEU A 50 -2.21 -3.86 9.66
C LEU A 50 -2.96 -3.23 10.85
N LYS A 51 -3.81 -2.23 10.60
CA LYS A 51 -4.62 -1.61 11.64
C LYS A 51 -5.50 -2.64 12.35
N ASP A 52 -6.28 -3.41 11.58
CA ASP A 52 -7.18 -4.43 12.12
C ASP A 52 -6.39 -5.48 12.92
N GLY A 53 -5.19 -5.83 12.44
CA GLY A 53 -4.26 -6.72 13.15
C GLY A 53 -3.79 -6.14 14.48
N TYR A 54 -3.34 -4.89 14.53
CA TYR A 54 -2.91 -4.25 15.78
C TYR A 54 -4.06 -4.10 16.78
N GLU A 55 -5.24 -3.68 16.31
CA GLU A 55 -6.42 -3.56 17.17
C GLU A 55 -6.83 -4.93 17.74
N GLY A 56 -6.84 -5.98 16.90
CA GLY A 56 -7.21 -7.33 17.31
C GLY A 56 -6.22 -7.99 18.28
N HIS A 57 -4.94 -7.62 18.23
CA HIS A 57 -3.91 -8.18 19.12
C HIS A 57 -3.57 -7.28 20.31
N SER A 58 -4.19 -6.09 20.41
CA SER A 58 -3.86 -5.06 21.40
C SER A 58 -3.74 -5.56 22.84
N ALA A 59 -4.67 -6.39 23.31
CA ALA A 59 -4.65 -6.93 24.67
C ALA A 59 -3.45 -7.85 24.93
N ARG A 60 -3.18 -8.79 24.01
CA ARG A 60 -2.03 -9.70 24.09
C ARG A 60 -0.72 -8.95 23.99
N ASP A 61 -0.65 -7.98 23.09
CA ASP A 61 0.56 -7.19 22.87
C ASP A 61 0.86 -6.32 24.11
N LEU A 62 -0.17 -5.80 24.79
CA LEU A 62 -0.02 -5.11 26.08
C LEU A 62 0.45 -6.05 27.20
N GLU A 63 -0.19 -7.21 27.36
CA GLU A 63 0.21 -8.22 28.35
C GLU A 63 1.67 -8.65 28.15
N SER A 64 2.07 -8.85 26.89
CA SER A 64 3.45 -9.19 26.53
C SER A 64 4.42 -8.05 26.88
N ALA A 65 4.06 -6.80 26.61
CA ALA A 65 4.90 -5.66 26.96
C ALA A 65 5.07 -5.51 28.48
N GLU A 66 3.99 -5.66 29.24
CA GLU A 66 4.02 -5.59 30.71
C GLU A 66 4.88 -6.70 31.31
N ALA A 67 4.78 -7.93 30.79
CA ALA A 67 5.55 -9.07 31.29
C ALA A 67 7.08 -8.91 31.12
N TRP A 68 7.53 -8.15 30.14
CA TRP A 68 8.94 -7.96 29.83
C TRP A 68 9.50 -6.61 30.32
N PHE A 69 8.63 -5.72 30.80
CA PHE A 69 8.97 -4.33 31.13
C PHE A 69 10.15 -4.20 32.11
N SER A 70 10.17 -5.00 33.18
CA SER A 70 11.24 -4.93 34.20
C SER A 70 12.61 -5.34 33.64
N LEU A 71 12.66 -6.32 32.74
CA LEU A 71 13.90 -6.79 32.11
C LEU A 71 14.49 -5.73 31.18
N ASP A 72 13.61 -5.02 30.45
CA ASP A 72 14.02 -3.91 29.59
C ASP A 72 14.54 -2.71 30.39
N GLU A 73 13.93 -2.39 31.54
CA GLU A 73 14.35 -1.30 32.42
C GLU A 73 15.74 -1.57 33.05
N GLU A 74 15.98 -2.81 33.48
CA GLU A 74 17.26 -3.26 34.02
C GLU A 74 18.36 -3.22 32.94
N ALA A 75 18.08 -3.70 31.72
CA ALA A 75 19.03 -3.66 30.62
C ALA A 75 19.37 -2.22 30.19
N TRP A 76 18.38 -1.33 30.17
CA TRP A 76 18.57 0.08 29.81
C TRP A 76 19.40 0.85 30.83
N SER A 77 19.18 0.60 32.12
CA SER A 77 19.92 1.25 33.21
C SER A 77 21.37 0.76 33.29
N ALA A 78 21.62 -0.53 33.02
CA ALA A 78 22.96 -1.11 32.97
C ALA A 78 23.82 -0.58 31.81
N ASN A 79 23.21 -0.22 30.68
CA ASN A 79 23.91 0.26 29.48
C ASN A 79 24.19 1.78 29.48
N LYS A 80 23.79 2.48 30.55
CA LYS A 80 24.08 3.91 30.78
C LYS A 80 25.29 4.17 31.69
N GLN A 81 25.92 3.11 32.22
CA GLN A 81 27.18 3.17 32.97
C GLN A 81 28.38 2.91 32.03
#